data_AF-A0A7G3USN7-F1
#
_entry.id   AF-A0A7G3USN7-F1
#
_cell.length_a   1.000
_cell.length_b   1.000
_cell.length_c   1.000
_cell.angle_alpha   90.00
_cell.angle_beta   90.00
_cell.angle_gamma   90.00
#
_symmetry.space_group_name_H-M   'P 1'
#
loop_
_entity.id
_entity.type
_entity.pdbx_description
1 polymer ?
#
loop_
_entity_poly.entity_id
_entity_poly.type
_entity_poly.pdbx_seq_one_letter_code
_entity_poly.pdbx_strand_id
1 'polypeptide(L)'
;PLEQFEIVPLIPMKIGDLYFSFTNPSFFMLLTLSFVLLLVSFLTKKGGGKSVPNAWQSLVELLYDLVLNLVNEQIGGLSGNVKQKFSPRISVTLTFSLFRNPQGMIPFSFTVTSHFIIT
;
A
#
# COMPACT_ATOMS: atom_id res chain seq x y z
N PRO A 1 -12.99 -1.32 24.24
CA PRO A 1 -12.88 -0.67 22.91
C PRO A 1 -11.46 -0.65 22.31
N LEU A 2 -10.40 -0.74 23.12
CA LEU A 2 -9.01 -0.80 22.64
C LEU A 2 -8.55 -2.21 22.23
N GLU A 3 -9.30 -3.26 22.62
CA GLU A 3 -9.02 -4.66 22.31
C GLU A 3 -8.90 -4.93 20.79
N GLN A 4 -9.61 -4.17 19.95
CA GLN A 4 -9.51 -4.27 18.49
C GLN A 4 -8.11 -3.93 17.93
N PHE A 5 -7.28 -3.24 18.71
CA PHE A 5 -5.91 -2.88 18.35
C PHE A 5 -4.87 -3.79 19.01
N GLU A 6 -5.30 -4.83 19.73
CA GLU A 6 -4.40 -5.76 20.40
C GLU A 6 -3.61 -6.59 19.39
N ILE A 7 -2.29 -6.67 19.61
CA ILE A 7 -1.38 -7.45 18.77
C ILE A 7 -1.37 -8.89 19.26
N VAL A 8 -2.12 -9.74 18.57
CA VAL A 8 -2.18 -11.18 18.86
C VAL A 8 -1.18 -11.93 17.96
N PRO A 9 -0.32 -12.80 18.53
CA PRO A 9 0.50 -13.73 17.75
C PRO A 9 -0.38 -14.85 17.18
N LEU A 10 -0.42 -14.96 15.85
CA LEU A 10 -1.12 -16.02 15.11
C LEU A 10 -0.26 -17.28 15.00
N ILE A 11 1.02 -17.12 14.69
CA ILE A 11 1.99 -18.24 14.63
C ILE A 11 3.18 -17.85 15.51
N PRO A 12 3.25 -18.38 16.74
CA PRO A 12 4.36 -18.06 17.63
C PRO A 12 5.65 -18.68 17.09
N MET A 13 6.63 -17.84 16.79
CA MET A 13 7.94 -18.26 16.32
C MET A 13 9.00 -17.53 17.13
N LYS A 14 9.91 -18.28 17.74
CA LYS A 14 11.05 -17.74 18.47
C LYS A 14 12.33 -18.18 17.78
N ILE A 15 13.19 -17.22 17.48
CA ILE A 15 14.51 -17.48 16.90
C ILE A 15 15.53 -17.02 17.95
N GLY A 16 16.00 -17.95 18.79
CA GLY A 16 16.82 -17.62 19.95
C GLY A 16 16.07 -16.66 20.90
N ASP A 17 16.70 -15.54 21.24
CA ASP A 17 16.14 -14.48 22.08
C ASP A 17 15.25 -13.48 21.33
N LEU A 18 15.14 -13.61 20.00
CA LEU A 18 14.30 -12.73 19.18
C LEU A 18 12.87 -13.24 19.09
N TYR A 19 11.93 -12.38 19.44
CA TYR A 19 10.50 -12.62 19.29
C TYR A 19 10.09 -12.32 17.84
N PHE A 20 9.98 -13.35 17.01
CA PHE A 20 9.65 -13.25 15.58
C PHE A 20 8.32 -13.92 15.25
N SER A 21 7.34 -13.81 16.16
CA SER A 21 6.02 -14.39 15.94
C SER A 21 5.29 -13.69 14.80
N PHE A 22 4.58 -14.47 13.97
CA PHE A 22 3.68 -13.93 12.97
C PHE A 22 2.42 -13.41 13.67
N THR A 23 2.12 -12.12 13.55
CA THR A 23 1.03 -11.45 14.28
C THR A 23 -0.08 -10.98 13.35
N ASN A 24 -1.22 -10.55 13.91
CA ASN A 24 -2.29 -9.89 13.16
C ASN A 24 -1.75 -8.76 12.25
N PRO A 25 -1.00 -7.75 12.74
CA PRO A 25 -0.43 -6.72 11.87
C PRO A 25 0.37 -7.28 10.69
N SER A 26 1.18 -8.33 10.91
CA SER A 26 1.94 -8.99 9.85
C SER A 26 1.02 -9.61 8.79
N PHE A 27 -0.06 -10.26 9.20
CA PHE A 27 -1.06 -10.82 8.30
C PHE A 27 -1.77 -9.74 7.46
N PHE A 28 -2.27 -8.69 8.10
CA PHE A 28 -2.97 -7.61 7.40
C PHE A 28 -2.04 -6.84 6.44
N MET A 29 -0.76 -6.66 6.80
CA MET A 29 0.27 -6.08 5.91
C MET A 29 0.57 -6.97 4.69
N LEU A 30 0.69 -8.30 4.88
CA LEU A 30 0.87 -9.23 3.77
C LEU A 30 -0.35 -9.28 2.86
N LEU A 31 -1.55 -9.17 3.43
CA LEU A 31 -2.80 -9.08 2.66
C LEU A 31 -2.78 -7.82 1.80
N THR A 32 -2.44 -6.65 2.35
CA THR A 32 -2.30 -5.41 1.58
C THR A 32 -1.27 -5.56 0.45
N LEU A 33 -0.08 -6.09 0.76
CA LEU A 33 0.97 -6.32 -0.23
C LEU A 33 0.50 -7.24 -1.34
N SER A 34 -0.22 -8.31 -1.01
CA SER A 34 -0.77 -9.26 -1.99
C SER A 34 -1.80 -8.58 -2.90
N PHE A 35 -2.69 -7.73 -2.36
CA PHE A 35 -3.63 -6.96 -3.17
C PHE A 35 -2.93 -6.01 -4.14
N VAL A 36 -1.90 -5.28 -3.69
CA VAL A 36 -1.11 -4.38 -4.54
C VAL A 36 -0.40 -5.18 -5.65
N LEU A 37 0.25 -6.29 -5.30
CA LEU A 37 0.93 -7.14 -6.29
C LEU A 37 -0.03 -7.77 -7.29
N LEU A 38 -1.22 -8.19 -6.84
CA LEU A 38 -2.27 -8.70 -7.71
C LEU A 38 -2.77 -7.63 -8.67
N LEU A 39 -3.00 -6.40 -8.19
CA LEU A 39 -3.37 -5.25 -9.00
C LEU A 39 -2.33 -5.02 -10.12
N VAL A 40 -1.05 -4.91 -9.75
CA VAL A 40 0.05 -4.71 -10.71
C VAL A 40 0.17 -5.89 -11.68
N SER A 41 0.14 -7.12 -11.18
CA SER A 41 0.24 -8.33 -12.00
C SER A 41 -0.92 -8.47 -13.00
N PHE A 42 -2.14 -8.12 -12.59
CA PHE A 42 -3.32 -8.17 -13.45
C PHE A 42 -3.19 -7.19 -14.62
N LEU A 43 -2.65 -6.00 -14.37
CA LEU A 43 -2.40 -4.98 -15.38
C LEU A 43 -1.30 -5.41 -16.36
N THR A 44 -0.18 -5.92 -15.84
CA THR A 44 0.97 -6.28 -16.68
C THR A 44 0.74 -7.57 -17.47
N LYS A 45 0.11 -8.60 -16.90
CA LYS A 45 -0.03 -9.92 -17.54
C LYS A 45 -1.34 -10.12 -18.32
N LYS A 46 -2.46 -9.55 -17.87
CA LYS A 46 -3.79 -9.72 -18.52
C LYS A 46 -4.28 -8.45 -19.22
N GLY A 47 -3.81 -7.29 -18.79
CA GLY A 47 -4.26 -5.98 -19.28
C GLY A 47 -3.32 -5.30 -20.27
N GLY A 48 -2.17 -5.92 -20.61
CA GLY A 48 -1.07 -5.36 -21.40
C GLY A 48 -1.51 -4.28 -22.38
N GLY A 49 -1.44 -3.03 -21.92
CA GLY A 49 -1.69 -1.80 -22.68
C GLY A 49 -2.78 -1.92 -23.74
N LYS A 50 -3.98 -2.40 -23.40
CA LYS A 50 -5.08 -2.35 -24.36
C LYS A 50 -5.33 -0.89 -24.73
N SER A 51 -5.38 -0.61 -26.03
CA SER A 51 -5.63 0.75 -26.56
C SER A 51 -6.95 1.34 -26.00
N VAL A 52 -7.94 0.49 -25.76
CA VAL A 52 -9.12 0.83 -24.96
C VAL A 52 -8.94 0.27 -23.54
N PRO A 53 -8.81 1.13 -22.53
CA PRO A 53 -8.53 0.69 -21.16
C PRO A 53 -9.73 -0.05 -20.57
N ASN A 54 -9.45 -1.12 -19.83
CA ASN A 54 -10.45 -1.76 -18.97
C ASN A 54 -10.61 -0.93 -17.67
N ALA A 55 -11.72 -1.11 -16.94
CA ALA A 55 -11.99 -0.40 -15.69
C ALA A 55 -10.82 -0.47 -14.69
N TRP A 56 -10.19 -1.64 -14.56
CA TRP A 56 -9.01 -1.84 -13.70
C TRP A 56 -7.77 -1.08 -14.17
N GLN A 57 -7.58 -0.95 -15.49
CA GLN A 57 -6.47 -0.19 -16.08
C GLN A 57 -6.70 1.31 -15.86
N SER A 58 -7.91 1.79 -16.12
CA SER A 58 -8.28 3.19 -15.90
C SER A 58 -8.11 3.61 -14.44
N LEU A 59 -8.44 2.74 -13.48
CA LEU A 59 -8.22 3.02 -12.05
C LEU A 59 -6.73 3.27 -11.72
N VAL A 60 -5.83 2.48 -12.30
CA VAL A 60 -4.39 2.62 -12.02
C VAL A 60 -3.77 3.77 -12.79
N GLU A 61 -4.20 4.03 -14.01
CA GLU A 61 -3.82 5.22 -14.77
C GLU A 61 -4.23 6.49 -14.00
N LEU A 62 -5.46 6.52 -13.44
CA LEU A 62 -5.92 7.63 -12.60
C LEU A 62 -5.04 7.83 -11.36
N LEU A 63 -4.65 6.74 -10.67
CA LEU A 63 -3.75 6.83 -9.52
C LEU A 63 -2.36 7.33 -9.92
N TYR A 64 -1.85 6.90 -11.07
CA TYR A 64 -0.57 7.36 -11.60
C TYR A 64 -0.61 8.85 -11.94
N ASP A 65 -1.65 9.30 -12.65
CA ASP A 65 -1.84 10.71 -13.01
C ASP A 65 -2.03 11.58 -11.78
N LEU A 66 -2.77 11.11 -10.77
CA LEU A 66 -2.92 11.80 -9.49
C LEU A 66 -1.56 12.05 -8.82
N VAL A 67 -0.71 11.03 -8.75
CA VAL A 67 0.63 11.16 -8.16
C VAL A 67 1.49 12.10 -8.99
N LEU A 68 1.47 11.95 -10.31
CA LEU A 68 2.27 12.78 -11.21
C LEU A 68 1.88 14.26 -11.11
N ASN A 69 0.58 14.56 -11.09
CA ASN A 69 0.07 15.91 -10.91
C ASN A 69 0.46 16.48 -9.54
N LEU A 70 0.31 15.70 -8.47
CA LEU A 70 0.71 16.13 -7.13
C LEU A 70 2.21 16.43 -7.04
N VAL A 71 3.06 15.57 -7.62
CA VAL A 71 4.50 15.80 -7.70
C VAL A 71 4.80 17.05 -8.52
N ASN A 72 4.13 17.25 -9.65
CA ASN A 72 4.37 18.39 -10.54
C ASN A 72 3.93 19.72 -9.93
N GLU A 73 2.85 19.75 -9.16
CA GLU A 73 2.35 20.96 -8.52
C GLU A 73 3.17 21.30 -7.26
N GLN A 74 3.43 20.31 -6.40
CA GLN A 74 4.07 20.55 -5.10
C GLN A 74 5.60 20.67 -5.19
N ILE A 75 6.23 19.88 -6.06
CA ILE A 75 7.69 19.83 -6.27
C ILE A 75 8.06 20.62 -7.55
N GLY A 76 7.08 21.31 -8.14
CA GLY A 76 7.09 21.93 -9.46
C GLY A 76 8.24 22.86 -9.80
N GLY A 77 8.79 23.54 -8.79
CA GLY A 77 9.88 24.51 -8.94
C GLY A 77 11.30 23.93 -8.94
N LEU A 78 11.47 22.62 -8.68
CA LEU A 78 12.77 21.95 -8.70
C LEU A 78 13.03 21.32 -10.08
N SER A 79 14.31 21.24 -10.49
CA SER A 79 14.75 20.62 -11.75
C SER A 79 14.08 19.26 -11.99
N GLY A 80 13.74 18.94 -13.24
CA GLY A 80 13.00 17.72 -13.61
C GLY A 80 13.61 16.41 -13.06
N ASN A 81 14.93 16.37 -12.84
CA ASN A 81 15.62 15.25 -12.20
C ASN A 81 15.17 14.99 -10.76
N VAL A 82 14.79 16.03 -10.01
CA VAL A 82 14.34 15.90 -8.62
C VAL A 82 12.94 15.28 -8.59
N LYS A 83 12.05 15.70 -9.49
CA LYS A 83 10.68 15.17 -9.61
C LYS A 83 10.65 13.67 -9.88
N GLN A 84 11.46 13.22 -10.84
CA GLN A 84 11.56 11.80 -11.19
C GLN A 84 12.13 10.94 -10.06
N LYS A 85 13.01 11.51 -9.21
CA LYS A 85 13.60 10.78 -8.08
C LYS A 85 12.61 10.56 -6.93
N PHE A 86 11.70 11.50 -6.69
CA PHE A 86 10.72 11.40 -5.60
C PHE A 86 9.41 10.71 -6.02
N SER A 87 9.04 10.79 -7.30
CA SER A 87 7.79 10.21 -7.82
C SER A 87 7.55 8.74 -7.42
N PRO A 88 8.52 7.81 -7.57
CA PRO A 88 8.30 6.41 -7.18
C PRO A 88 8.00 6.24 -5.68
N ARG A 89 8.67 7.01 -4.82
CA ARG A 89 8.47 6.93 -3.36
C ARG A 89 7.10 7.43 -2.95
N ILE A 90 6.65 8.52 -3.56
CA ILE A 90 5.31 9.09 -3.31
C ILE A 90 4.23 8.13 -3.83
N SER A 91 4.42 7.59 -5.04
CA SER A 91 3.50 6.63 -5.64
C SER A 91 3.31 5.39 -4.75
N VAL A 92 4.39 4.79 -4.25
CA VAL A 92 4.32 3.62 -3.36
C VAL A 92 3.63 3.96 -2.05
N THR A 93 4.02 5.07 -1.41
CA THR A 93 3.46 5.47 -0.10
C THR A 93 1.96 5.75 -0.18
N LEU A 94 1.54 6.47 -1.23
CA LEU A 94 0.13 6.78 -1.48
C LEU A 94 -0.66 5.50 -1.76
N THR A 95 -0.19 4.68 -2.69
CA THR A 95 -0.85 3.42 -3.06
C THR A 95 -1.01 2.51 -1.84
N PHE A 96 0.04 2.33 -1.05
CA PHE A 96 -0.03 1.48 0.15
C PHE A 96 -0.99 2.04 1.21
N SER A 97 -1.06 3.36 1.37
CA SER A 97 -2.00 3.99 2.31
C SER A 97 -3.45 3.89 1.84
N LEU A 98 -3.69 3.97 0.53
CA LEU A 98 -5.02 3.80 -0.07
C LEU A 98 -5.59 2.39 0.11
N PHE A 99 -4.75 1.35 0.21
CA PHE A 99 -5.24 -0.01 0.49
C PHE A 99 -5.35 -0.30 1.99
N ARG A 100 -4.41 0.19 2.82
CA ARG A 100 -4.44 -0.06 4.28
C ARG A 100 -5.63 0.60 4.99
N ASN A 101 -5.97 1.84 4.63
CA ASN A 101 -6.99 2.59 5.34
C ASN A 101 -8.41 2.00 5.16
N PRO A 102 -8.89 1.72 3.94
CA PRO A 102 -10.19 1.06 3.75
C PRO A 102 -10.24 -0.34 4.37
N GLN A 103 -9.12 -1.07 4.37
CA GLN A 103 -9.04 -2.37 5.04
C GLN A 103 -9.32 -2.24 6.54
N GLY A 104 -8.90 -1.15 7.19
CA GLY A 104 -9.21 -0.85 8.59
C GLY A 104 -10.68 -0.49 8.86
N MET A 105 -11.45 -0.12 7.83
CA MET A 105 -12.88 0.20 7.95
C MET A 105 -13.79 -1.03 7.89
N ILE A 106 -13.24 -2.20 7.53
CA ILE A 106 -13.98 -3.47 7.50
C ILE A 106 -14.24 -3.92 8.94
N PRO A 107 -15.49 -4.27 9.32
CA PRO A 107 -15.78 -4.77 10.66
C PRO A 107 -14.95 -6.02 10.96
N PHE A 108 -14.43 -6.11 12.19
CA PHE A 108 -13.52 -7.18 12.65
C PHE A 108 -12.14 -7.24 11.96
N SER A 109 -11.74 -6.16 11.26
CA SER A 109 -10.42 -6.02 10.65
C SER A 109 -9.43 -5.33 11.59
N PHE A 110 -8.13 -5.58 11.38
CA PHE A 110 -7.06 -4.94 12.12
C PHE A 110 -6.51 -3.73 11.36
N THR A 111 -6.54 -2.56 11.98
CA THR A 111 -6.04 -1.32 11.37
C THR A 111 -4.56 -1.12 11.71
N VAL A 112 -3.68 -1.50 10.77
CA VAL A 112 -2.22 -1.35 10.96
C VAL A 112 -1.80 0.11 11.06
N THR A 113 -2.49 1.03 10.37
CA THR A 113 -2.18 2.46 10.35
C THR A 113 -2.45 3.17 11.67
N SER A 114 -3.23 2.58 12.59
CA SER A 114 -3.45 3.14 13.93
C SER A 114 -2.25 2.98 14.86
N HIS A 115 -1.23 2.19 14.47
CA HIS A 115 -0.04 1.96 15.28
C HIS A 115 0.99 3.05 15.02
N PHE A 116 1.10 4.01 15.94
CA PHE A 116 2.02 5.15 15.83
C PHE A 116 3.50 4.75 15.68
N ILE A 117 3.89 3.58 16.19
CA ILE A 117 5.27 3.07 16.04
C ILE A 117 5.59 2.76 14.57
N ILE A 118 4.57 2.45 13.76
CA ILE A 118 4.70 1.98 12.37
C ILE A 118 4.40 3.10 11.36
N THR A 119 3.39 3.93 11.66
CA THR A 119 2.89 5.00 10.77
C THR A 119 3.75 6.25 10.82
#